data_AF-A0ABC8M2K3-F1
#
_entry.id   AF-A0ABC8M2K3-F1
#
_cell.length_a   1.000
_cell.length_b   1.000
_cell.length_c   1.000
_cell.angle_alpha   90.00
_cell.angle_beta   90.00
_cell.angle_gamma   90.00
#
_symmetry.space_group_name_H-M   'P 1'
#
loop_
_entity.id
_entity.type
_entity.pdbx_description
1 polymer ?
#
loop_
_entity_poly.entity_id
_entity_poly.type
_entity_poly.pdbx_seq_one_letter_code
_entity_poly.pdbx_strand_id
1 'polypeptide(L)'
;MIELRDRECYLLLCLIVFKIVVPCHSHESLFDGKILFAGKEMWKETLPLQSGSRVYRLVGLKSSSWYEVKISYPASIPALFSLELLRNGEMSLKLKQMRRLLNTEKLVFKSGSLEEVNDKDGLFVLVTVEPEGIVAIPSLKERTFIIYNIVCEEQLLGIAYSCWSVVVLVVLCLLVAVILPRFLPSSLLIKDVNRNRYIPSAK
;
A
#
# COMPACT_ATOMS: atom_id res chain seq x y z
N MET A 1 20.73 -6.72 38.56
CA MET A 1 20.47 -7.94 37.75
C MET A 1 19.07 -7.96 37.11
N ILE A 2 18.11 -7.15 37.57
CA ILE A 2 16.74 -7.09 37.01
C ILE A 2 16.69 -6.22 35.73
N GLU A 3 17.43 -5.11 35.66
CA GLU A 3 17.42 -4.21 34.49
C GLU A 3 17.98 -4.81 33.19
N LEU A 4 18.93 -5.74 33.27
CA LEU A 4 19.44 -6.43 32.07
C LEU A 4 18.38 -7.35 31.45
N ARG A 5 17.45 -7.88 32.26
CA ARG A 5 16.39 -8.78 31.81
C ARG A 5 15.34 -8.03 30.99
N ASP A 6 14.99 -6.81 31.38
CA ASP A 6 13.98 -5.99 30.67
C ASP A 6 14.46 -5.53 29.29
N ARG A 7 15.75 -5.21 29.12
CA ARG A 7 16.31 -4.82 27.82
C ARG A 7 16.28 -5.96 26.79
N GLU A 8 16.61 -7.18 27.23
CA GLU A 8 16.58 -8.37 26.38
C GLU A 8 15.15 -8.79 26.02
N CYS A 9 14.20 -8.67 26.97
CA CYS A 9 12.77 -8.90 26.71
C CYS A 9 12.21 -7.94 25.66
N TYR A 10 12.63 -6.68 25.67
CA TYR A 10 12.17 -5.67 24.71
C TYR A 10 12.69 -5.95 23.29
N LEU A 11 13.96 -6.36 23.18
CA LEU A 11 14.56 -6.76 21.90
C LEU A 11 13.92 -8.02 21.32
N LEU A 12 13.63 -9.02 22.17
CA LEU A 12 12.90 -10.22 21.78
C LEU A 12 11.48 -9.91 21.29
N LEU A 13 10.78 -9.00 21.97
CA LEU A 13 9.44 -8.56 21.56
C LEU A 13 9.47 -7.85 20.19
N CYS A 14 10.48 -7.00 19.95
CA CYS A 14 10.70 -6.36 18.65
C CYS A 14 10.98 -7.36 17.52
N LEU A 15 11.79 -8.39 17.78
CA LEU A 15 12.10 -9.44 16.79
C LEU A 15 10.88 -10.33 16.46
N ILE A 16 10.02 -10.60 17.45
CA ILE A 16 8.77 -11.35 17.26
C ILE A 16 7.78 -10.54 16.41
N VAL A 17 7.64 -9.24 16.66
CA VAL A 17 6.80 -8.34 15.86
C VAL A 17 7.31 -8.26 14.41
N PHE A 18 8.63 -8.24 14.19
CA PHE A 18 9.22 -8.22 12.85
C PHE A 18 8.93 -9.49 12.03
N LYS A 19 8.81 -10.65 12.68
CA LYS A 19 8.48 -11.92 12.01
C LYS A 19 7.01 -12.04 11.62
N ILE A 20 6.10 -11.36 12.32
CA ILE A 20 4.66 -11.38 12.05
C ILE A 20 4.29 -10.48 10.85
N VAL A 21 5.16 -9.54 10.46
CA VAL A 21 4.88 -8.53 9.42
C VAL A 21 5.23 -9.00 8.00
N VAL A 22 5.85 -10.17 7.79
CA VAL A 22 6.20 -10.67 6.44
C VAL A 22 5.05 -11.48 5.84
N PRO A 23 4.32 -11.00 4.81
CA PRO A 23 3.27 -11.79 4.18
C PRO A 23 3.91 -12.82 3.24
N CYS A 24 3.51 -14.08 3.41
CA CYS A 24 3.91 -15.19 2.55
C CYS A 24 3.29 -15.07 1.16
N HIS A 25 4.12 -15.29 0.14
CA HIS A 25 3.78 -15.31 -1.27
C HIS A 25 2.91 -16.53 -1.60
N SER A 26 1.74 -16.33 -2.20
CA SER A 26 0.90 -17.44 -2.66
C SER A 26 0.61 -17.36 -4.16
N HIS A 27 1.04 -18.45 -4.80
CA HIS A 27 1.04 -18.87 -6.20
C HIS A 27 -0.32 -18.75 -6.93
N GLU A 28 -0.23 -18.55 -8.26
CA GLU A 28 -1.34 -18.42 -9.21
C GLU A 28 -1.97 -19.76 -9.60
N SER A 29 -3.24 -19.73 -10.05
CA SER A 29 -3.72 -20.65 -11.07
C SER A 29 -4.58 -19.92 -12.10
N LEU A 30 -4.28 -20.28 -13.34
CA LEU A 30 -4.78 -19.85 -14.64
C LEU A 30 -6.25 -20.24 -14.85
N PHE A 31 -7.14 -19.31 -15.24
CA PHE A 31 -8.13 -19.48 -16.31
C PHE A 31 -8.91 -18.16 -16.57
N ASP A 32 -9.39 -18.09 -17.80
CA ASP A 32 -9.80 -16.96 -18.65
C ASP A 32 -10.97 -16.09 -18.12
N GLY A 33 -10.65 -14.84 -17.77
CA GLY A 33 -11.44 -13.98 -16.90
C GLY A 33 -10.72 -13.82 -15.56
N LYS A 34 -9.69 -12.97 -15.51
CA LYS A 34 -8.77 -12.97 -14.37
C LYS A 34 -9.46 -12.43 -13.12
N ILE A 35 -9.58 -13.27 -12.11
CA ILE A 35 -10.23 -12.90 -10.85
C ILE A 35 -9.22 -12.10 -10.02
N LEU A 36 -9.61 -10.88 -9.66
CA LEU A 36 -8.87 -10.02 -8.75
C LEU A 36 -9.56 -10.08 -7.38
N PHE A 37 -8.95 -10.82 -6.45
CA PHE A 37 -9.43 -10.92 -5.09
C PHE A 37 -9.06 -9.66 -4.29
N ALA A 38 -10.02 -9.15 -3.51
CA ALA A 38 -9.74 -8.08 -2.56
C ALA A 38 -8.64 -8.50 -1.57
N GLY A 39 -7.62 -7.67 -1.42
CA GLY A 39 -6.46 -7.88 -0.56
C GLY A 39 -5.36 -8.76 -1.18
N LYS A 40 -5.51 -9.28 -2.41
CA LYS A 40 -4.49 -10.08 -3.09
C LYS A 40 -3.92 -9.32 -4.29
N GLU A 41 -2.60 -9.14 -4.28
CA GLU A 41 -1.87 -8.57 -5.42
C GLU A 41 -1.59 -9.62 -6.49
N MET A 42 -1.81 -9.23 -7.75
CA MET A 42 -1.42 -9.99 -8.93
C MET A 42 -0.15 -9.39 -9.52
N TRP A 43 0.85 -10.24 -9.71
CA TRP A 43 2.19 -9.82 -10.05
C TRP A 43 2.53 -10.19 -11.49
N LYS A 44 3.26 -9.32 -12.17
CA LYS A 44 3.83 -9.57 -13.50
C LYS A 44 2.77 -9.92 -14.57
N GLU A 45 1.63 -9.26 -14.50
CA GLU A 45 0.63 -9.28 -15.56
C GLU A 45 1.22 -8.73 -16.85
N THR A 46 0.77 -9.25 -17.99
CA THR A 46 1.20 -8.77 -19.31
C THR A 46 0.00 -8.34 -20.15
N LEU A 47 0.11 -7.15 -20.76
CA LEU A 47 -0.81 -6.67 -21.80
C LEU A 47 -0.04 -6.25 -23.05
N PRO A 48 -0.63 -6.39 -24.26
CA PRO A 48 -0.09 -5.76 -25.46
C PRO A 48 0.01 -4.26 -25.25
N LEU A 49 1.15 -3.65 -25.59
CA LEU A 49 1.32 -2.20 -25.41
C LEU A 49 0.43 -1.42 -26.39
N GLN A 50 0.22 -1.95 -27.59
CA GLN A 50 -0.65 -1.34 -28.59
C GLN A 50 -2.09 -1.77 -28.36
N SER A 51 -2.89 -0.88 -27.76
CA SER A 51 -4.33 -1.06 -27.52
C SER A 51 -4.67 -2.32 -26.73
N GLY A 52 -3.82 -2.66 -25.75
CA GLY A 52 -4.09 -3.78 -24.86
C GLY A 52 -5.26 -3.47 -23.93
N SER A 53 -6.10 -4.48 -23.69
CA SER A 53 -7.20 -4.37 -22.75
C SER A 53 -7.44 -5.70 -22.03
N ARG A 54 -7.82 -5.64 -20.76
CA ARG A 54 -8.16 -6.81 -19.94
C ARG A 54 -9.21 -6.46 -18.90
N VAL A 55 -10.18 -7.36 -18.75
CA VAL A 55 -11.22 -7.26 -17.72
C VAL A 55 -10.84 -8.15 -16.54
N TYR A 56 -10.93 -7.59 -15.33
CA TYR A 56 -10.77 -8.28 -14.07
C TYR A 56 -12.10 -8.36 -13.34
N ARG A 57 -12.52 -9.56 -12.93
CA ARG A 57 -13.69 -9.72 -12.04
C ARG A 57 -13.24 -9.52 -10.60
N LEU A 58 -13.88 -8.57 -9.90
CA LEU A 58 -13.61 -8.33 -8.48
C LEU A 58 -14.39 -9.32 -7.63
N VAL A 59 -13.69 -9.99 -6.70
CA VAL A 59 -14.28 -11.00 -5.79
C VAL A 59 -13.79 -10.75 -4.36
N GLY A 60 -14.63 -11.08 -3.38
CA GLY A 60 -14.31 -10.90 -1.96
C GLY A 60 -14.52 -9.48 -1.44
N LEU A 61 -15.35 -8.70 -2.11
CA LEU A 61 -15.73 -7.35 -1.66
C LEU A 61 -16.72 -7.45 -0.48
N LYS A 62 -16.51 -6.61 0.54
CA LYS A 62 -17.40 -6.42 1.68
C LYS A 62 -18.40 -5.32 1.37
N SER A 63 -19.65 -5.52 1.79
CA SER A 63 -20.71 -4.53 1.64
C SER A 63 -20.33 -3.21 2.33
N SER A 64 -20.62 -2.09 1.67
CA SER A 64 -20.41 -0.74 2.19
C SER A 64 -18.96 -0.33 2.52
N SER A 65 -17.97 -1.15 2.17
CA SER A 65 -16.55 -0.80 2.27
C SER A 65 -16.06 0.00 1.06
N TRP A 66 -15.00 0.79 1.28
CA TRP A 66 -14.27 1.46 0.22
C TRP A 66 -13.16 0.56 -0.30
N TYR A 67 -12.94 0.60 -1.60
CA TYR A 67 -11.93 -0.19 -2.28
C TYR A 67 -11.10 0.71 -3.20
N GLU A 68 -9.85 0.32 -3.35
CA GLU A 68 -8.89 0.97 -4.22
C GLU A 68 -8.22 -0.05 -5.11
N VAL A 69 -8.28 0.17 -6.43
CA VAL A 69 -7.55 -0.61 -7.42
C VAL A 69 -6.37 0.21 -7.89
N LYS A 70 -5.18 -0.39 -7.83
CA LYS A 70 -3.92 0.24 -8.20
C LYS A 70 -3.23 -0.59 -9.27
N ILE A 71 -2.62 0.11 -10.23
CA ILE A 71 -1.70 -0.48 -11.19
C ILE A 71 -0.32 0.14 -11.01
N SER A 72 0.71 -0.70 -11.04
CA SER A 72 2.11 -0.27 -11.06
C SER A 72 2.85 -0.94 -12.21
N TYR A 73 3.64 -0.16 -12.96
CA TYR A 73 4.45 -0.64 -14.08
C TYR A 73 5.80 0.07 -14.14
N PRO A 74 6.81 -0.49 -14.85
CA PRO A 74 8.13 0.11 -14.96
C PRO A 74 8.11 1.49 -15.62
N ALA A 75 8.71 2.48 -14.97
CA ALA A 75 8.81 3.85 -15.48
C ALA A 75 9.64 4.00 -16.77
N SER A 76 10.42 2.98 -17.14
CA SER A 76 11.23 2.98 -18.37
C SER A 76 10.42 2.75 -19.64
N ILE A 77 9.14 2.40 -19.53
CA ILE A 77 8.25 2.15 -20.67
C ILE A 77 7.19 3.25 -20.63
N PRO A 78 7.13 4.12 -21.65
CA PRO A 78 6.16 5.20 -21.66
C PRO A 78 4.82 4.61 -22.12
N ALA A 79 3.91 4.45 -21.17
CA ALA A 79 2.61 3.84 -21.36
C ALA A 79 1.60 4.53 -20.44
N LEU A 80 0.39 4.69 -20.94
CA LEU A 80 -0.75 5.22 -20.23
C LEU A 80 -1.70 4.07 -19.92
N PHE A 81 -1.99 3.86 -18.64
CA PHE A 81 -3.04 2.93 -18.23
C PHE A 81 -4.34 3.69 -17.98
N SER A 82 -5.47 3.04 -18.19
CA SER A 82 -6.76 3.54 -17.73
C SER A 82 -7.55 2.43 -17.04
N LEU A 83 -8.28 2.82 -15.98
CA LEU A 83 -8.99 1.93 -15.06
C LEU A 83 -10.48 2.27 -14.99
N GLU A 84 -11.32 1.50 -15.67
CA GLU A 84 -12.76 1.75 -15.68
C GLU A 84 -13.52 0.71 -14.84
N LEU A 85 -14.45 1.18 -14.02
CA LEU A 85 -15.33 0.29 -13.26
C LEU A 85 -16.54 -0.08 -14.12
N LEU A 86 -16.74 -1.37 -14.32
CA LEU A 86 -17.88 -1.91 -15.07
C LEU A 86 -18.81 -2.67 -14.11
N ARG A 87 -20.11 -2.52 -14.33
CA ARG A 87 -21.17 -3.30 -13.68
C ARG A 87 -21.93 -4.06 -14.75
N ASN A 88 -22.12 -5.36 -14.59
CA ASN A 88 -22.79 -6.21 -15.59
C ASN A 88 -22.20 -6.13 -17.01
N GLY A 89 -20.91 -5.77 -17.16
CA GLY A 89 -20.32 -5.51 -18.48
C GLY A 89 -20.73 -4.19 -19.15
N GLU A 90 -21.60 -3.39 -18.51
CA GLU A 90 -21.91 -2.02 -18.91
C GLU A 90 -21.03 -1.02 -18.14
N MET A 91 -20.64 0.07 -18.80
CA MET A 91 -19.91 1.17 -18.16
C MET A 91 -20.81 1.82 -17.10
N SER A 92 -20.57 1.48 -15.83
CA SER A 92 -21.22 2.17 -14.74
C SER A 92 -20.65 3.59 -14.64
N LEU A 93 -21.45 4.55 -15.10
CA LEU A 93 -21.34 6.01 -14.98
C LEU A 93 -20.13 6.52 -14.17
N LYS A 94 -19.17 7.11 -14.90
CA LYS A 94 -18.19 8.14 -14.48
C LYS A 94 -18.01 8.25 -12.96
N LEU A 95 -17.36 7.26 -12.34
CA LEU A 95 -16.89 7.42 -10.97
C LEU A 95 -15.66 8.33 -11.01
N LYS A 96 -15.94 9.64 -10.97
CA LYS A 96 -15.00 10.74 -10.79
C LYS A 96 -14.11 10.44 -9.59
N GLN A 97 -12.94 9.87 -9.81
CA GLN A 97 -11.65 10.37 -9.31
C GLN A 97 -10.51 9.47 -9.79
N MET A 98 -10.34 9.33 -11.11
CA MET A 98 -9.02 8.98 -11.63
C MET A 98 -8.08 10.14 -11.30
N ARG A 99 -7.10 9.88 -10.43
CA ARG A 99 -6.01 10.82 -10.16
C ARG A 99 -4.73 10.10 -10.52
N ARG A 100 -4.08 10.56 -11.59
CA ARG A 100 -2.74 10.12 -11.96
C ARG A 100 -1.75 10.71 -10.95
N LEU A 101 -1.15 9.85 -10.15
CA LEU A 101 -0.06 10.19 -9.25
C LEU A 101 1.13 9.32 -9.70
N LEU A 102 2.08 9.91 -10.43
CA LEU A 102 3.21 9.21 -11.08
C LEU A 102 2.76 8.21 -12.18
N ASN A 103 3.61 7.24 -12.50
CA ASN A 103 3.32 6.09 -13.37
C ASN A 103 2.51 5.02 -12.60
N THR A 104 1.52 5.46 -11.83
CA THR A 104 0.57 4.60 -11.12
C THR A 104 -0.84 5.13 -11.32
N GLU A 105 -1.72 4.27 -11.81
CA GLU A 105 -3.12 4.58 -11.99
C GLU A 105 -3.91 4.04 -10.80
N LYS A 106 -4.82 4.87 -10.28
CA LYS A 106 -5.57 4.61 -9.07
C LYS A 106 -7.06 4.87 -9.29
N LEU A 107 -7.87 3.85 -9.02
CA LEU A 107 -9.34 3.91 -9.03
C LEU A 107 -9.85 3.63 -7.62
N VAL A 108 -10.70 4.51 -7.08
CA VAL A 108 -11.33 4.33 -5.76
C VAL A 108 -12.84 4.23 -5.94
N PHE A 109 -13.48 3.22 -5.34
CA PHE A 109 -14.93 3.02 -5.41
C PHE A 109 -15.49 2.49 -4.09
N LYS A 110 -16.81 2.61 -3.89
CA LYS A 110 -17.52 2.08 -2.72
C LYS A 110 -18.42 0.92 -3.12
N SER A 111 -18.37 -0.19 -2.37
CA SER A 111 -19.09 -1.42 -2.70
C SER A 111 -20.58 -1.42 -2.32
N GLY A 112 -21.10 -0.41 -1.60
CA GLY A 112 -22.44 -0.45 -0.99
C GLY A 112 -23.29 0.82 -1.07
N SER A 113 -23.03 1.75 -2.00
CA SER A 113 -23.93 2.88 -2.26
C SER A 113 -24.79 2.71 -3.53
N LEU A 114 -24.86 1.49 -4.07
CA LEU A 114 -25.79 1.15 -5.15
C LEU A 114 -26.77 0.11 -4.62
N GLU A 115 -27.95 0.59 -4.24
CA GLU A 115 -29.08 -0.22 -3.84
C GLU A 115 -29.41 -1.32 -4.88
N GLU A 116 -29.73 -2.50 -4.35
CA GLU A 116 -30.61 -3.51 -4.91
C GLU A 116 -30.56 -3.77 -6.42
N VAL A 117 -29.62 -4.59 -6.91
CA VAL A 117 -29.93 -5.50 -8.02
C VAL A 117 -29.13 -6.79 -7.83
N ASN A 118 -29.85 -7.88 -7.60
CA ASN A 118 -29.48 -9.29 -7.71
C ASN A 118 -27.99 -9.68 -7.56
N ASP A 119 -27.76 -10.63 -6.65
CA ASP A 119 -26.54 -11.41 -6.34
C ASP A 119 -25.82 -12.07 -7.55
N LYS A 120 -26.31 -11.85 -8.77
CA LYS A 120 -25.74 -12.29 -10.04
C LYS A 120 -24.89 -11.22 -10.74
N ASP A 121 -24.96 -9.97 -10.28
CA ASP A 121 -24.34 -8.84 -10.96
C ASP A 121 -22.93 -8.55 -10.42
N GLY A 122 -21.92 -9.11 -11.08
CA GLY A 122 -20.52 -8.97 -10.68
C GLY A 122 -19.97 -7.57 -10.94
N LEU A 123 -19.01 -7.14 -10.10
CA LEU A 123 -18.23 -5.93 -10.32
C LEU A 123 -16.96 -6.26 -11.09
N PHE A 124 -16.64 -5.47 -12.10
CA PHE A 124 -15.48 -5.68 -12.95
C PHE A 124 -14.65 -4.42 -13.09
N VAL A 125 -13.36 -4.59 -13.37
CA VAL A 125 -12.43 -3.52 -13.69
C VAL A 125 -11.86 -3.77 -15.07
N LEU A 126 -12.09 -2.83 -15.97
CA LEU A 126 -11.44 -2.79 -17.27
C LEU A 126 -10.13 -2.05 -17.13
N VAL A 127 -9.06 -2.72 -17.53
CA VAL A 127 -7.72 -2.16 -17.63
C VAL A 127 -7.41 -2.00 -19.10
N THR A 128 -7.18 -0.77 -19.56
CA THR A 128 -6.67 -0.52 -20.91
C THR A 128 -5.27 0.07 -20.83
N VAL A 129 -4.47 -0.17 -21.87
CA VAL A 129 -3.15 0.43 -22.03
C VAL A 129 -2.98 1.01 -23.42
N GLU A 130 -2.43 2.21 -23.46
CA GLU A 130 -2.05 2.93 -24.67
C GLU A 130 -0.58 3.36 -24.57
N PRO A 131 0.18 3.36 -25.67
CA PRO A 131 1.54 3.88 -25.66
C PRO A 131 1.51 5.41 -25.45
N GLU A 132 2.36 5.92 -24.57
CA GLU A 132 2.53 7.36 -24.35
C GLU A 132 3.87 7.79 -24.97
N GLY A 133 3.92 8.93 -25.66
CA GLY A 133 5.17 9.48 -26.19
C GLY A 133 5.69 8.87 -27.49
N ILE A 134 6.84 9.39 -27.95
CA ILE A 134 7.51 9.01 -29.20
C ILE A 134 8.81 8.28 -28.84
N VAL A 135 9.08 7.16 -29.50
CA VAL A 135 10.31 6.40 -29.28
C VAL A 135 11.52 7.24 -29.66
N ALA A 136 12.43 7.42 -28.70
CA ALA A 136 13.65 8.20 -28.90
C ALA A 136 14.59 7.61 -29.97
N ILE A 137 14.45 6.32 -30.30
CA ILE A 137 15.28 5.59 -31.28
C ILE A 137 14.39 5.03 -32.42
N PRO A 138 14.32 5.70 -33.58
CA PRO A 138 13.38 5.35 -34.65
C PRO A 138 13.61 3.98 -35.31
N SER A 139 14.76 3.32 -35.11
CA SER A 139 15.10 2.02 -35.70
C SER A 139 14.94 0.83 -34.73
N LEU A 140 14.59 1.08 -33.47
CA LEU A 140 14.46 0.03 -32.46
C LEU A 140 12.99 -0.33 -32.31
N LYS A 141 12.67 -1.62 -32.48
CA LYS A 141 11.30 -2.12 -32.37
C LYS A 141 10.76 -1.80 -30.97
N GLU A 142 9.64 -1.09 -30.92
CA GLU A 142 8.91 -0.85 -29.68
C GLU A 142 8.63 -2.16 -28.94
N ARG A 143 8.61 -2.11 -27.61
CA ARG A 143 8.19 -3.26 -26.82
C ARG A 143 6.74 -3.57 -27.15
N THR A 144 6.46 -4.80 -27.54
CA THR A 144 5.10 -5.23 -27.90
C THR A 144 4.21 -5.48 -26.69
N PHE A 145 4.80 -5.68 -25.51
CA PHE A 145 4.09 -5.97 -24.27
C PHE A 145 4.63 -5.13 -23.12
N ILE A 146 3.75 -4.82 -22.18
CA ILE A 146 4.08 -4.20 -20.90
C ILE A 146 3.80 -5.17 -19.77
N ILE A 147 4.68 -5.15 -18.77
CA ILE A 147 4.52 -5.91 -17.52
C ILE A 147 4.01 -4.96 -16.44
N TYR A 148 2.98 -5.35 -15.71
CA TYR A 148 2.41 -4.56 -14.62
C TYR A 148 1.97 -5.44 -13.45
N ASN A 149 1.78 -4.84 -12.29
CA ASN A 149 1.10 -5.46 -11.17
C ASN A 149 -0.25 -4.76 -10.96
N ILE A 150 -1.24 -5.51 -10.46
CA ILE A 150 -2.55 -4.98 -10.12
C ILE A 150 -3.00 -5.52 -8.77
N VAL A 151 -3.55 -4.65 -7.93
CA VAL A 151 -4.10 -5.01 -6.63
C VAL A 151 -5.42 -4.30 -6.38
N CYS A 152 -6.35 -4.98 -5.73
CA CYS A 152 -7.55 -4.37 -5.15
C CYS A 152 -7.44 -4.41 -3.63
N GLU A 153 -7.37 -3.27 -2.96
CA GLU A 153 -7.24 -3.18 -1.50
C GLU A 153 -8.47 -2.56 -0.87
N GLU A 154 -8.88 -3.08 0.30
CA GLU A 154 -9.89 -2.43 1.14
C GLU A 154 -9.27 -1.18 1.80
N GLN A 155 -10.04 -0.09 1.79
CA GLN A 155 -9.70 1.19 2.41
C GLN A 155 -10.57 1.43 3.63
N LEU A 156 -9.94 1.76 4.75
CA LEU A 156 -10.60 2.16 5.99
C LEU A 156 -10.07 3.54 6.39
N LEU A 157 -10.97 4.53 6.49
CA LEU A 157 -10.63 5.93 6.79
C LEU A 157 -9.60 6.54 5.81
N GLY A 158 -9.59 6.10 4.55
CA GLY A 158 -8.66 6.57 3.52
C GLY A 158 -7.25 5.96 3.62
N ILE A 159 -7.06 4.96 4.49
CA ILE A 159 -5.82 4.19 4.65
C ILE A 159 -6.08 2.76 4.17
N ALA A 160 -5.12 2.20 3.42
CA ALA A 160 -5.17 0.80 3.02
C ALA A 160 -5.18 -0.12 4.24
N TYR A 161 -6.03 -1.16 4.23
CA TYR A 161 -6.15 -2.10 5.35
C TYR A 161 -4.81 -2.76 5.70
N SER A 162 -3.99 -3.05 4.69
CA SER A 162 -2.62 -3.59 4.82
C SER A 162 -1.69 -2.72 5.70
N CYS A 163 -1.96 -1.42 5.82
CA CYS A 163 -1.12 -0.47 6.57
C CYS A 163 -1.52 -0.26 8.04
N TRP A 164 -2.60 -0.88 8.53
CA TRP A 164 -3.06 -0.68 9.92
C TRP A 164 -2.08 -1.20 10.97
N SER A 165 -1.28 -2.21 10.63
CA SER A 165 -0.20 -2.70 11.48
C SER A 165 0.81 -1.59 11.81
N VAL A 166 1.11 -0.71 10.85
CA VAL A 166 2.01 0.43 11.04
C VAL A 166 1.39 1.47 11.98
N VAL A 167 0.09 1.74 11.84
CA VAL A 167 -0.63 2.65 12.73
C VAL A 167 -0.57 2.16 14.18
N VAL A 168 -0.85 0.87 14.39
CA VAL A 168 -0.75 0.23 15.72
C VAL A 168 0.67 0.34 16.29
N LEU A 169 1.69 0.08 15.45
CA LEU A 169 3.09 0.19 15.86
C LEU A 169 3.46 1.62 16.30
N VAL A 170 3.03 2.64 15.53
CA VAL A 170 3.29 4.04 15.87
C VAL A 170 2.65 4.40 17.22
N VAL A 171 1.40 4.01 17.45
CA VAL A 171 0.71 4.24 18.73
C VAL A 171 1.45 3.55 19.88
N LEU A 172 1.92 2.31 19.69
CA LEU A 172 2.70 1.59 20.69
C LEU A 172 4.01 2.32 21.01
N CYS A 173 4.74 2.79 19.98
CA CYS A 173 5.96 3.57 20.16
C CYS A 173 5.71 4.87 20.94
N LEU A 174 4.61 5.57 20.66
CA LEU A 174 4.25 6.79 21.39
C LEU A 174 3.93 6.49 22.86
N LEU A 175 3.19 5.42 23.16
CA LEU A 175 2.91 5.01 24.53
C LEU A 175 4.19 4.71 25.31
N VAL A 176 5.11 3.97 24.69
CA VAL A 176 6.41 3.65 25.29
C VAL A 176 7.22 4.93 25.52
N ALA A 177 7.27 5.85 24.55
CA ALA A 177 7.97 7.12 24.70
C ALA A 177 7.42 7.99 25.84
N VAL A 178 6.13 7.90 26.15
CA VAL A 178 5.50 8.59 27.28
C VAL A 178 5.75 7.88 28.61
N ILE A 179 5.83 6.55 28.59
CA ILE A 179 5.99 5.72 29.80
C ILE A 179 7.46 5.63 30.22
N LEU A 180 8.38 5.45 29.28
CA LEU A 180 9.81 5.24 29.53
C LEU A 180 10.45 6.34 30.40
N PRO A 181 10.16 7.65 30.20
CA PRO A 181 10.65 8.71 31.08
C PRO A 181 10.18 8.62 32.53
N ARG A 182 9.06 7.94 32.80
CA ARG A 182 8.53 7.75 34.17
C ARG A 182 9.27 6.65 34.93
N PHE A 183 9.91 5.73 34.22
CA PHE A 183 10.70 4.64 34.79
C PHE A 183 12.20 4.94 34.83
N LEU A 184 12.67 5.97 34.13
CA LEU A 184 14.05 6.42 34.22
C LEU A 184 14.29 7.07 35.60
N PRO A 185 15.18 6.51 36.45
CA PRO A 185 15.49 7.13 37.72
C PRO A 185 16.13 8.50 37.48
N SER A 186 15.72 9.49 38.28
CA SER A 186 16.22 10.87 38.26
C SER A 186 17.73 10.99 38.49
N SER A 187 18.43 9.89 38.76
CA SER A 187 19.88 9.79 38.88
C SER A 187 20.66 9.84 37.55
N LEU A 188 20.02 9.60 36.39
CA LEU A 188 20.66 9.73 35.06
C LEU A 188 20.52 11.13 34.47
N LEU A 189 19.63 11.96 35.02
CA LEU A 189 19.63 13.41 34.81
C LEU A 189 20.77 13.99 35.66
N ILE A 190 22.01 13.82 35.19
CA ILE A 190 23.17 14.51 35.75
C ILE A 190 22.85 16.01 35.79
N LYS A 191 22.64 16.48 37.01
CA LYS A 191 22.53 17.88 37.36
C LYS A 191 23.96 18.43 37.32
N ASP A 192 24.32 19.08 36.22
CA ASP A 192 25.54 19.89 36.13
C ASP A 192 25.43 21.08 37.10
N VAL A 193 25.67 20.80 38.39
CA VAL A 193 25.81 21.81 39.43
C VAL A 193 27.20 21.64 40.02
N ASN A 194 27.99 22.69 39.78
CA ASN A 194 29.30 22.98 40.35
C ASN A 194 30.51 22.22 39.80
N ARG A 195 31.08 22.75 38.71
CA ARG A 195 32.54 22.85 38.62
C ARG A 195 32.97 24.30 38.88
N ASN A 196 32.99 24.61 40.17
CA ASN A 196 33.75 25.63 40.90
C ASN A 196 34.21 26.90 40.18
N ARG A 197 33.61 28.01 40.63
CA ARG A 197 34.31 29.25 40.97
C ARG A 197 35.50 28.93 41.87
N TYR A 198 36.73 29.05 41.36
CA TYR A 198 37.91 29.39 42.16
C TYR A 198 38.49 30.67 41.58
N ILE A 199 38.17 31.79 42.22
CA ILE A 199 38.89 33.05 42.04
C ILE A 199 40.05 33.01 43.04
N PRO A 200 41.33 32.98 42.62
CA PRO A 200 42.41 33.36 43.51
C PRO A 200 42.51 34.89 43.50
N SER A 201 42.14 35.49 44.62
CA SER A 201 42.51 36.86 44.94
C SER A 201 44.01 36.86 45.30
N ALA A 202 44.83 37.55 44.51
CA ALA A 202 46.23 37.83 44.88
C ALA A 202 46.65 39.21 44.37
N LYS A 203 46.78 40.12 45.34
CA LYS A 203 47.58 41.35 45.45
C LYS A 203 47.72 42.26 44.24
#